data_AF-A0A7S0U0T1-F1
#
_entry.id   AF-A0A7S0U0T1-F1
#
_cell.length_a   1.000
_cell.length_b   1.000
_cell.length_c   1.000
_cell.angle_alpha   90.00
_cell.angle_beta   90.00
_cell.angle_gamma   90.00
#
_symmetry.space_group_name_H-M   'P 1'
#
loop_
_entity.id
_entity.type
_entity.pdbx_description
1 polymer ?
#
loop_
_entity_poly.entity_id
_entity_poly.type
_entity_poly.pdbx_seq_one_letter_code
_entity_poly.pdbx_strand_id
1 'polypeptide(L)'
;MGKAERRAGSSQGERVVADAAGGLLLAVSLGTYVSTAYPSIAGGDSGELITAAHLLSVAHPPGYPLYTLLAHASMRIPLPFPASPASKANLLSALLSSLSAFALYHALLTWFRSRCLHCCSPPPRAPTTPSTPPPGGDSCEDG
;
A
#
# COMPACT_ATOMS: atom_id res chain seq x y z
N MET A 1 5.26 35.79 -12.72
CA MET A 1 4.17 34.83 -12.40
C MET A 1 4.36 33.37 -12.85
N GLY A 2 5.32 32.98 -13.72
CA GLY A 2 5.29 31.64 -14.37
C GLY A 2 6.03 30.45 -13.72
N LYS A 3 6.79 30.63 -12.63
CA LYS A 3 7.57 29.52 -12.01
C LYS A 3 6.76 28.65 -11.04
N ALA A 4 5.77 29.23 -10.36
CA ALA A 4 4.92 28.52 -9.40
C ALA A 4 3.95 27.54 -10.10
N GLU A 5 3.33 27.97 -11.20
CA GLU A 5 2.45 27.13 -12.03
C GLU A 5 3.20 25.92 -12.64
N ARG A 6 4.44 26.13 -13.12
CA ARG A 6 5.26 25.03 -13.66
C ARG A 6 5.61 23.98 -12.60
N ARG A 7 5.81 24.36 -11.33
CA ARG A 7 6.07 23.42 -10.22
C ARG A 7 4.81 22.67 -9.79
N ALA A 8 3.64 23.31 -9.85
CA ALA A 8 2.37 22.63 -9.58
C ALA A 8 2.10 21.53 -10.63
N GLY A 9 2.32 21.84 -11.92
CA GLY A 9 2.13 20.89 -13.02
C GLY A 9 3.06 19.67 -12.97
N SER A 10 4.33 19.83 -12.59
CA SER A 10 5.25 18.68 -12.45
C SER A 10 4.83 17.75 -11.30
N SER A 11 4.40 18.31 -10.17
CA SER A 11 3.93 17.52 -9.02
C SER A 11 2.63 16.75 -9.30
N GLN A 12 1.76 17.31 -10.15
CA GLN A 12 0.54 16.65 -10.60
C GLN A 12 0.87 15.47 -11.54
N GLY A 13 1.79 15.66 -12.49
CA GLY A 13 2.26 14.59 -13.37
C GLY A 13 2.87 13.41 -12.62
N GLU A 14 3.71 13.68 -11.61
CA GLU A 14 4.30 12.62 -10.76
C GLU A 14 3.23 11.82 -10.00
N ARG A 15 2.16 12.48 -9.54
CA ARG A 15 1.05 11.81 -8.86
C ARG A 15 0.27 10.91 -9.81
N VAL A 16 -0.05 11.42 -11.01
CA VAL A 16 -0.73 10.62 -12.04
C VAL A 16 0.07 9.38 -12.43
N VAL A 17 1.39 9.51 -12.60
CA VAL A 17 2.27 8.36 -12.89
C VAL A 17 2.29 7.38 -11.72
N ALA A 18 2.40 7.87 -10.48
CA ALA A 18 2.39 7.02 -9.30
C ALA A 18 1.07 6.26 -9.14
N ASP A 19 -0.06 6.93 -9.34
CA ASP A 19 -1.41 6.34 -9.27
C ASP A 19 -1.62 5.32 -10.40
N ALA A 20 -1.15 5.61 -11.62
CA ALA A 20 -1.21 4.68 -12.75
C ALA A 20 -0.37 3.42 -12.49
N ALA A 21 0.84 3.57 -11.96
CA ALA A 21 1.71 2.45 -11.58
C ALA A 21 1.10 1.64 -10.42
N GLY A 22 0.48 2.29 -9.44
CA GLY A 22 -0.26 1.62 -8.37
C GLY A 22 -1.45 0.83 -8.92
N GLY A 23 -2.24 1.43 -9.81
CA GLY A 23 -3.36 0.76 -10.48
C GLY A 23 -2.90 -0.45 -11.31
N LEU A 24 -1.78 -0.33 -12.02
CA LEU A 24 -1.18 -1.45 -12.76
C LEU A 24 -0.73 -2.58 -11.82
N LEU A 25 -0.06 -2.24 -10.70
CA LEU A 25 0.35 -3.22 -9.70
C LEU A 25 -0.87 -3.97 -9.13
N LEU A 26 -1.94 -3.24 -8.80
CA LEU A 26 -3.19 -3.83 -8.33
C LEU A 26 -3.77 -4.79 -9.37
N ALA A 27 -3.87 -4.37 -10.63
CA ALA A 27 -4.45 -5.17 -11.71
C ALA A 27 -3.63 -6.45 -11.99
N VAL A 28 -2.30 -6.32 -12.06
CA VAL A 28 -1.40 -7.46 -12.29
C VAL A 28 -1.46 -8.43 -11.11
N SER A 29 -1.35 -7.93 -9.87
CA SER A 29 -1.39 -8.77 -8.67
C SER A 29 -2.73 -9.48 -8.49
N LEU A 30 -3.83 -8.79 -8.82
CA LEU A 30 -5.16 -9.38 -8.76
C LEU A 30 -5.35 -10.44 -9.84
N GLY A 31 -4.93 -10.14 -11.07
CA GLY A 31 -4.96 -11.09 -12.18
C GLY A 31 -4.17 -12.35 -11.87
N THR A 32 -2.96 -12.22 -11.32
CA THR A 32 -2.15 -13.38 -10.92
C THR A 32 -2.82 -14.17 -9.81
N TYR A 33 -3.22 -13.54 -8.70
CA TYR A 33 -3.86 -14.25 -7.59
C TYR A 33 -5.18 -14.93 -7.96
N VAL A 34 -6.01 -14.30 -8.79
CA VAL A 34 -7.25 -14.92 -9.29
C VAL A 34 -6.93 -16.09 -10.22
N SER A 35 -5.93 -15.97 -11.11
CA SER A 35 -5.54 -17.06 -12.01
C SER A 35 -4.95 -18.27 -11.29
N THR A 36 -4.29 -18.05 -10.16
CA THR A 36 -3.70 -19.11 -9.32
C THR A 36 -4.60 -19.55 -8.18
N ALA A 37 -5.81 -19.00 -8.08
CA ALA A 37 -6.73 -19.32 -6.99
C ALA A 37 -7.18 -20.78 -7.08
N TYR A 38 -7.02 -21.51 -5.98
CA TYR A 38 -7.45 -22.90 -5.95
C TYR A 38 -8.99 -22.98 -5.98
N PRO A 39 -9.60 -23.83 -6.82
CA PRO A 39 -11.06 -23.87 -6.96
C PRO A 39 -11.75 -24.52 -5.76
N SER A 40 -11.02 -25.19 -4.86
CA SER A 40 -11.56 -25.92 -3.71
C SER A 40 -10.82 -25.53 -2.42
N ILE A 41 -10.84 -26.40 -1.42
CA ILE A 41 -10.11 -26.25 -0.17
C ILE A 41 -8.62 -26.46 -0.46
N ALA A 42 -7.81 -25.41 -0.27
CA ALA A 42 -6.36 -25.55 -0.27
C ALA A 42 -5.92 -26.35 0.97
N GLY A 43 -4.75 -26.99 0.91
CA GLY A 43 -4.18 -27.70 2.07
C GLY A 43 -3.82 -26.75 3.23
N GLY A 44 -3.42 -27.33 4.37
CA GLY A 44 -3.07 -26.59 5.58
C GLY A 44 -4.29 -25.98 6.28
N ASP A 45 -4.14 -24.77 6.80
CA ASP A 45 -5.15 -24.09 7.64
C ASP A 45 -6.35 -23.56 6.84
N SER A 46 -6.31 -23.62 5.51
CA SER A 46 -7.39 -23.14 4.66
C SER A 46 -8.70 -23.88 4.90
N GLY A 47 -8.63 -25.20 5.15
CA GLY A 47 -9.81 -26.00 5.49
C GLY A 47 -10.44 -25.59 6.82
N GLU A 48 -9.62 -25.32 7.83
CA GLU A 48 -10.08 -24.85 9.14
C GLU A 48 -10.75 -23.48 9.02
N LEU A 49 -10.11 -22.53 8.32
CA LEU A 49 -10.63 -21.18 8.14
C LEU A 49 -11.91 -21.12 7.32
N ILE A 50 -12.01 -21.90 6.22
CA ILE A 50 -13.23 -21.97 5.40
C ILE A 50 -14.37 -22.60 6.19
N THR A 51 -14.09 -23.65 6.96
CA THR A 51 -15.09 -24.32 7.80
C THR A 51 -15.56 -23.41 8.93
N ALA A 52 -14.63 -22.70 9.59
CA ALA A 52 -14.93 -21.73 10.62
C ALA A 52 -15.73 -20.54 10.09
N ALA A 53 -15.42 -20.04 8.89
CA ALA A 53 -16.24 -19.03 8.23
C ALA A 53 -17.64 -19.54 7.90
N HIS A 54 -17.77 -20.78 7.40
CA HIS A 54 -19.07 -21.37 7.04
C HIS A 54 -19.99 -21.59 8.25
N LEU A 55 -19.41 -22.07 9.37
CA LEU A 55 -20.12 -22.35 10.61
C LEU A 55 -20.20 -21.16 11.57
N LEU A 56 -19.51 -20.05 11.26
CA LEU A 56 -19.29 -18.93 12.16
C LEU A 56 -18.66 -19.35 13.50
N SER A 57 -17.77 -20.35 13.46
CA SER A 57 -17.05 -20.86 14.62
C SER A 57 -15.64 -20.26 14.71
N VAL A 58 -14.95 -20.53 15.82
CA VAL A 58 -13.59 -20.04 16.07
C VAL A 58 -12.58 -21.08 15.61
N ALA A 59 -11.81 -20.76 14.55
CA ALA A 59 -10.67 -21.55 14.09
C ALA A 59 -9.48 -21.33 15.04
N HIS A 60 -9.42 -22.09 16.15
CA HIS A 60 -8.36 -22.07 17.18
C HIS A 60 -8.08 -20.67 17.81
N PRO A 61 -7.60 -20.53 19.06
CA PRO A 61 -7.13 -19.23 19.57
C PRO A 61 -5.93 -18.71 18.76
N PRO A 62 -6.12 -17.86 17.72
CA PRO A 62 -6.51 -16.44 17.81
C PRO A 62 -7.74 -16.04 16.95
N GLY A 63 -8.47 -17.00 16.40
CA GLY A 63 -9.86 -16.90 15.95
C GLY A 63 -10.17 -16.07 14.70
N TYR A 64 -9.22 -15.28 14.19
CA TYR A 64 -9.34 -14.43 12.98
C TYR A 64 -10.75 -13.88 12.69
N PRO A 65 -11.41 -13.23 13.67
CA PRO A 65 -12.86 -12.97 13.62
C PRO A 65 -13.26 -12.05 12.46
N LEU A 66 -12.40 -11.10 12.11
CA LEU A 66 -12.64 -10.21 10.97
C LEU A 66 -12.62 -10.98 9.64
N TYR A 67 -11.64 -11.87 9.47
CA TYR A 67 -11.51 -12.68 8.26
C TYR A 67 -12.67 -13.65 8.13
N THR A 68 -13.06 -14.34 9.21
CA THR A 68 -14.18 -15.30 9.18
C THR A 68 -15.51 -14.63 8.84
N LEU A 69 -15.78 -13.42 9.37
CA LEU A 69 -16.96 -12.64 9.00
C LEU A 69 -16.95 -12.20 7.53
N LEU A 70 -15.83 -11.69 7.02
CA LEU A 70 -15.71 -11.29 5.62
C LEU A 70 -15.82 -12.49 4.67
N ALA A 71 -15.18 -13.62 5.02
CA ALA A 71 -15.27 -14.87 4.27
C ALA A 71 -16.71 -15.38 4.24
N HIS A 72 -17.41 -15.39 5.37
CA HIS A 72 -18.83 -15.76 5.43
C HIS A 72 -19.72 -14.86 4.57
N ALA A 73 -19.50 -13.55 4.64
CA ALA A 73 -20.21 -12.59 3.78
C ALA A 73 -19.94 -12.87 2.30
N SER A 74 -18.68 -13.11 1.92
CA SER A 74 -18.29 -13.43 0.53
C SER A 74 -18.97 -14.70 0.02
N MET A 75 -19.15 -15.71 0.87
CA MET A 75 -19.81 -16.96 0.50
C MET A 75 -21.29 -16.75 0.15
N ARG A 76 -21.95 -15.78 0.81
CA ARG A 76 -23.37 -15.44 0.61
C ARG A 76 -23.64 -14.54 -0.60
N ILE A 77 -22.62 -13.89 -1.16
CA ILE A 77 -22.79 -13.08 -2.36
C ILE A 77 -23.12 -13.99 -3.55
N PRO A 78 -24.24 -13.77 -4.25
CA PRO A 78 -24.54 -14.50 -5.47
C PRO A 78 -23.58 -14.04 -6.58
N LEU A 79 -22.82 -14.99 -7.12
CA LEU A 79 -21.95 -14.75 -8.27
C LEU A 79 -22.66 -15.23 -9.54
N PRO A 80 -22.38 -14.61 -10.70
CA PRO A 80 -22.99 -15.01 -11.97
C PRO A 80 -22.52 -16.38 -12.49
N PHE A 81 -21.55 -17.00 -11.82
CA PHE A 81 -21.01 -18.33 -12.13
C PHE A 81 -21.10 -19.26 -10.89
N PRO A 82 -21.26 -20.59 -11.09
CA PRO A 82 -21.27 -21.55 -9.99
C PRO A 82 -19.88 -21.61 -9.34
N ALA A 83 -19.75 -21.00 -8.16
CA ALA A 83 -18.52 -21.00 -7.36
C ALA A 83 -18.79 -21.69 -6.01
N SER A 84 -17.90 -22.61 -5.63
CA SER A 84 -17.98 -23.23 -4.31
C SER A 84 -17.69 -22.19 -3.21
N PRO A 85 -18.19 -22.39 -1.97
CA PRO A 85 -17.86 -21.51 -0.84
C PRO A 85 -16.35 -21.33 -0.64
N ALA A 86 -15.57 -22.39 -0.88
CA ALA A 86 -14.11 -22.36 -0.82
C ALA A 86 -13.51 -21.46 -1.91
N SER A 87 -14.00 -21.54 -3.14
CA SER A 87 -13.55 -20.67 -4.23
C SER A 87 -13.83 -19.19 -3.90
N LYS A 88 -14.99 -18.89 -3.32
CA LYS A 88 -15.36 -17.51 -2.93
C LYS A 88 -14.44 -16.96 -1.84
N ALA A 89 -14.10 -17.77 -0.84
CA ALA A 89 -13.11 -17.40 0.18
C ALA A 89 -11.71 -17.18 -0.40
N ASN A 90 -11.27 -18.02 -1.34
CA ASN A 90 -9.98 -17.84 -2.01
C ASN A 90 -9.93 -16.57 -2.86
N LEU A 91 -11.03 -16.23 -3.55
CA LEU A 91 -11.17 -14.97 -4.29
C LEU A 91 -11.13 -13.75 -3.36
N LEU A 92 -11.77 -13.82 -2.19
CA LEU A 92 -11.66 -12.78 -1.18
C LEU A 92 -10.21 -12.59 -0.74
N SER A 93 -9.49 -13.68 -0.45
CA SER A 93 -8.07 -13.63 -0.07
C SER A 93 -7.19 -13.04 -1.18
N ALA A 94 -7.47 -13.36 -2.45
CA ALA A 94 -6.80 -12.75 -3.59
C ALA A 94 -7.03 -11.23 -3.62
N LEU A 95 -8.28 -10.78 -3.47
CA LEU A 95 -8.63 -9.36 -3.44
C LEU A 95 -7.94 -8.60 -2.29
N LEU A 96 -7.98 -9.15 -1.07
CA LEU A 96 -7.33 -8.55 0.10
C LEU A 96 -5.81 -8.46 -0.08
N SER A 97 -5.20 -9.49 -0.65
CA SER A 97 -3.75 -9.52 -0.89
C SER A 97 -3.32 -8.47 -1.92
N SER A 98 -4.05 -8.33 -3.02
CA SER A 98 -3.76 -7.29 -4.02
C SER A 98 -3.99 -5.88 -3.47
N LEU A 99 -5.03 -5.69 -2.66
CA LEU A 99 -5.29 -4.40 -2.02
C LEU A 99 -4.20 -4.04 -1.00
N SER A 100 -3.70 -5.03 -0.26
CA SER A 100 -2.57 -4.86 0.66
C SER A 100 -1.31 -4.41 -0.08
N ALA A 101 -0.98 -5.05 -1.21
CA ALA A 101 0.16 -4.65 -2.05
C ALA A 101 0.04 -3.22 -2.58
N PHE A 102 -1.17 -2.83 -3.05
CA PHE A 102 -1.46 -1.46 -3.48
C PHE A 102 -1.29 -0.45 -2.34
N ALA A 103 -1.85 -0.74 -1.16
CA ALA A 103 -1.73 0.12 0.01
C ALA A 103 -0.27 0.27 0.46
N LEU A 104 0.50 -0.82 0.46
CA LEU A 104 1.94 -0.81 0.78
C LEU A 104 2.73 0.07 -0.21
N TYR A 105 2.45 -0.05 -1.51
CA TYR A 105 3.08 0.79 -2.52
C TYR A 105 2.87 2.29 -2.27
N HIS A 106 1.63 2.72 -2.00
CA HIS A 106 1.34 4.12 -1.69
C HIS A 106 1.91 4.57 -0.34
N ALA A 107 1.91 3.70 0.67
CA ALA A 107 2.52 3.98 1.97
C ALA A 107 4.04 4.21 1.83
N LEU A 108 4.72 3.39 1.03
CA LEU A 108 6.15 3.55 0.77
C LEU A 108 6.43 4.85 0.01
N LEU A 109 5.69 5.13 -1.07
CA LEU A 109 5.86 6.38 -1.82
C LEU A 109 5.65 7.63 -0.96
N THR A 110 4.62 7.64 -0.12
CA THR A 110 4.36 8.78 0.78
C THR A 110 5.45 8.93 1.84
N TRP A 111 5.96 7.82 2.38
CA TRP A 111 7.05 7.81 3.34
C TRP A 111 8.36 8.33 2.76
N PHE A 112 8.77 7.85 1.58
CA PHE A 112 9.98 8.32 0.90
C PHE A 112 9.90 9.79 0.52
N ARG A 113 8.75 10.25 -0.01
CA ARG A 113 8.53 11.67 -0.34
C ARG A 113 8.64 12.56 0.90
N SER A 114 8.12 12.10 2.04
CA SER A 114 8.18 12.84 3.30
C SER A 114 9.61 12.97 3.85
N ARG A 115 10.49 11.98 3.64
CA ARG A 115 11.89 12.03 4.09
C ARG A 115 12.78 12.90 3.22
N CYS A 116 12.61 12.85 1.89
CA CYS A 116 13.37 13.73 1.00
C CYS A 116 13.10 15.22 1.30
N LEU A 117 11.87 15.59 1.67
CA LEU A 117 11.53 16.96 2.08
C LEU A 117 12.23 17.39 3.38
N HIS A 118 12.43 16.48 4.34
CA HIS A 118 13.15 16.76 5.58
C HIS A 118 14.67 16.93 5.35
N CYS A 119 15.27 16.13 4.47
CA CYS A 119 16.70 16.26 4.14
C CYS A 119 17.01 17.52 3.32
N CYS A 120 16.07 18.02 2.52
CA CYS A 120 16.26 19.20 1.68
C CYS A 120 15.78 20.51 2.32
N SER A 121 15.27 20.50 3.56
CA SER A 121 14.93 21.75 4.24
C SER A 121 16.22 22.45 4.67
N PRO A 122 16.50 23.69 4.20
CA PRO A 122 17.64 24.43 4.70
C PRO A 122 17.48 24.64 6.22
N PRO A 123 18.59 24.66 6.98
CA PRO A 123 18.51 24.99 8.40
C PRO A 123 17.86 26.36 8.57
N PRO A 124 17.07 26.57 9.64
CA PRO A 124 16.52 27.89 9.94
C PRO A 124 17.67 28.90 9.98
N ARG A 125 17.51 29.98 9.20
CA ARG A 125 18.50 31.07 9.12
C ARG A 125 18.72 31.57 10.55
N ALA A 126 19.93 31.39 11.08
CA ALA A 126 20.26 31.88 12.42
C ALA A 126 19.90 33.37 12.50
N PRO A 127 19.36 33.86 13.64
CA PRO A 127 19.14 35.28 13.81
C PRO A 127 20.46 36.00 13.57
N THR A 128 20.49 36.85 12.56
CA THR A 128 21.66 37.70 12.25
C THR A 128 21.80 38.68 13.41
N THR A 129 22.58 38.33 14.41
CA THR A 129 23.14 39.32 15.32
C THR A 129 24.05 40.22 14.48
N PRO A 130 23.88 41.56 14.52
CA PRO A 130 24.85 42.46 13.92
C PRO A 130 26.11 42.44 14.78
N SER A 131 26.99 41.48 14.54
CA SER A 131 28.32 41.42 15.15
C SER A 131 29.35 41.43 14.04
N THR A 132 30.03 42.58 13.90
CA THR A 132 31.43 42.80 13.50
C THR A 132 31.99 42.04 12.27
N PRO A 133 32.66 42.74 11.32
CA PRO A 133 33.30 42.08 10.20
C PRO A 133 34.45 41.16 10.67
N PRO A 134 34.57 39.93 10.14
CA PRO A 134 35.71 39.06 10.47
C PRO A 134 36.99 39.52 9.74
N PRO A 135 38.18 39.39 10.37
CA PRO A 135 39.44 39.47 9.66
C PRO A 135 39.59 38.25 8.74
N GLY A 136 40.24 38.45 7.59
CA GLY A 136 40.30 37.49 6.50
C GLY A 136 41.03 36.16 6.81
N GLY A 137 40.76 35.22 5.91
CA GLY A 137 41.30 33.85 5.88
C GLY A 137 40.19 32.82 6.14
N ASP A 138 40.13 31.64 5.52
CA ASP A 138 40.89 31.00 4.46
C ASP A 138 40.19 29.64 4.21
N SER A 139 40.20 29.19 2.95
CA SER A 139 40.15 27.77 2.54
C SER A 139 38.89 26.93 2.83
N CYS A 140 38.06 26.70 1.80
CA CYS A 140 37.30 25.44 1.69
C CYS A 140 38.09 24.49 0.78
N GLU A 141 38.65 23.42 1.34
CA GLU A 141 39.06 22.24 0.59
C GLU A 141 37.92 21.23 0.53
N ASP A 142 37.71 20.68 -0.67
CA ASP A 142 36.82 19.58 -1.00
C ASP A 142 37.33 18.24 -0.43
N GLY A 143 36.40 17.39 0.01
CA GLY A 143 36.62 15.99 0.36
C GLY A 143 35.34 15.18 0.20
#